data_AF-A0A5Q4G6K8-F1
#
_entry.id   AF-A0A5Q4G6K8-F1
#
_cell.length_a   1.000
_cell.length_b   1.000
_cell.length_c   1.000
_cell.angle_alpha   90.00
_cell.angle_beta   90.00
_cell.angle_gamma   90.00
#
_symmetry.space_group_name_H-M   'P 1'
#
loop_
_entity.id
_entity.type
_entity.pdbx_description
1 polymer ?
#
loop_
_entity_poly.entity_id
_entity_poly.type
_entity_poly.pdbx_seq_one_letter_code
_entity_poly.pdbx_strand_id
1 'polypeptide(L)'
;MIERLRRFASGPPPDAGEAAALLRLVYLAVFGGQVLLALLVGLLIAALVPSRGAPNDIVAVVLLAMALFHLPLGWLLGRATVHAGGRQSALSGIIAAAVLFSIPAWFGVLLLVSGQGPVYLVAMAAVLSIGYVLGFLLTGAAARVAAADTTPGDDPRQGAPAPDQESRS
;
A
#
# COMPACT_ATOMS: atom_id res chain seq x y z
N MET A 1 -15.68 8.35 -5.66
CA MET A 1 -14.24 8.00 -5.55
C MET A 1 -13.52 8.14 -6.89
N ILE A 2 -14.01 7.51 -7.96
CA ILE A 2 -13.39 7.54 -9.30
C ILE A 2 -13.11 8.97 -9.80
N GLU A 3 -14.06 9.89 -9.65
CA GLU A 3 -13.88 11.30 -10.05
C GLU A 3 -12.75 12.00 -9.28
N ARG A 4 -12.55 11.67 -8.00
CA ARG A 4 -11.44 12.22 -7.20
C ARG A 4 -10.09 11.68 -7.65
N LEU A 5 -10.03 10.40 -8.03
CA LEU A 5 -8.81 9.79 -8.59
C LEU A 5 -8.46 10.39 -9.94
N ARG A 6 -9.46 10.58 -10.81
CA ARG A 6 -9.27 11.23 -12.10
C ARG A 6 -8.77 12.67 -11.93
N ARG A 7 -9.37 13.45 -11.02
CA ARG A 7 -8.93 14.81 -10.71
C ARG A 7 -7.52 14.83 -10.12
N PHE A 8 -7.18 13.91 -9.24
CA PHE A 8 -5.83 13.81 -8.67
C PHE A 8 -4.78 13.51 -9.76
N ALA A 9 -5.10 12.62 -10.70
CA ALA A 9 -4.20 12.22 -11.77
C ALA A 9 -4.04 13.27 -12.88
N SER A 10 -5.11 14.00 -13.23
CA SER A 10 -5.13 14.87 -14.42
C SER A 10 -5.43 16.34 -14.14
N GLY A 11 -5.76 16.69 -12.90
CA GLY A 11 -6.13 18.04 -12.51
C GLY A 11 -4.94 18.88 -12.03
N PRO A 12 -5.22 20.09 -11.53
CA PRO A 12 -4.22 20.94 -10.87
C PRO A 12 -3.54 20.20 -9.70
N PRO A 13 -2.29 20.58 -9.35
CA PRO A 13 -1.61 19.99 -8.21
C PRO A 13 -2.45 20.14 -6.93
N PRO A 14 -2.76 19.03 -6.24
CA PRO A 14 -3.60 19.05 -5.05
C PRO A 14 -2.83 19.63 -3.86
N ASP A 15 -3.56 20.21 -2.91
CA ASP A 15 -2.98 20.53 -1.60
C ASP A 15 -2.49 19.24 -0.90
N ALA A 16 -1.46 19.37 -0.05
CA ALA A 16 -0.89 18.23 0.67
C ALA A 16 -1.92 17.53 1.57
N GLY A 17 -2.88 18.27 2.14
CA GLY A 17 -3.98 17.71 2.91
C GLY A 17 -4.95 16.90 2.07
N GLU A 18 -5.32 17.40 0.89
CA GLU A 18 -6.19 16.71 -0.06
C GLU A 18 -5.54 15.43 -0.60
N ALA A 19 -4.26 15.51 -0.97
CA ALA A 19 -3.47 14.36 -1.41
C ALA A 19 -3.40 13.29 -0.32
N ALA A 20 -3.11 13.67 0.94
CA ALA A 20 -3.06 12.74 2.06
C ALA A 20 -4.41 12.08 2.32
N ALA A 21 -5.51 12.84 2.32
CA ALA A 21 -6.85 12.29 2.52
C ALA A 21 -7.22 11.26 1.44
N LEU A 22 -6.93 11.57 0.16
CA LEU A 22 -7.20 10.65 -0.94
C LEU A 22 -6.33 9.39 -0.85
N LEU A 23 -5.02 9.53 -0.64
CA LEU A 23 -4.11 8.39 -0.56
C LEU A 23 -4.42 7.49 0.64
N ARG A 24 -4.83 8.05 1.79
CA ARG A 24 -5.33 7.28 2.94
C ARG A 24 -6.57 6.49 2.60
N LEU A 25 -7.50 7.09 1.86
CA LEU A 25 -8.74 6.44 1.46
C LEU A 25 -8.46 5.30 0.48
N VAL A 26 -7.56 5.51 -0.49
CA VAL A 26 -7.09 4.45 -1.41
C VAL A 26 -6.40 3.33 -0.63
N TYR A 27 -5.49 3.67 0.27
CA TYR A 27 -4.80 2.70 1.12
C TYR A 27 -5.81 1.86 1.93
N LEU A 28 -6.74 2.51 2.62
CA LEU A 28 -7.77 1.86 3.43
C LEU A 28 -8.65 0.94 2.58
N ALA A 29 -9.06 1.40 1.38
CA ALA A 29 -9.89 0.61 0.49
C ALA A 29 -9.18 -0.65 -0.01
N VAL A 30 -7.90 -0.53 -0.43
CA VAL A 30 -7.13 -1.68 -0.94
C VAL A 30 -6.72 -2.61 0.19
N PHE A 31 -6.15 -2.09 1.28
CA PHE A 31 -5.73 -2.88 2.44
C PHE A 31 -6.94 -3.58 3.08
N GLY A 32 -8.00 -2.82 3.39
CA GLY A 32 -9.23 -3.35 3.96
C GLY A 32 -9.90 -4.36 3.03
N GLY A 33 -9.91 -4.09 1.72
CA GLY A 33 -10.41 -5.03 0.72
C GLY A 33 -9.65 -6.36 0.72
N GLN A 34 -8.32 -6.34 0.80
CA GLN A 34 -7.50 -7.55 0.89
C GLN A 34 -7.73 -8.33 2.20
N VAL A 35 -7.85 -7.62 3.33
CA VAL A 35 -8.17 -8.25 4.63
C VAL A 35 -9.55 -8.92 4.58
N LEU A 36 -10.56 -8.23 4.06
CA LEU A 36 -11.91 -8.79 3.92
C LEU A 36 -11.94 -9.98 2.97
N LEU A 37 -11.23 -9.88 1.84
CA LEU A 37 -11.11 -10.97 0.88
C LEU A 37 -10.46 -12.20 1.51
N ALA A 38 -9.35 -12.02 2.24
CA ALA A 38 -8.68 -13.10 2.94
C ALA A 38 -9.63 -13.77 3.95
N LEU A 39 -10.36 -12.99 4.75
CA LEU A 39 -11.33 -13.51 5.72
C LEU A 39 -12.46 -14.31 5.04
N LEU A 40 -12.99 -13.81 3.92
CA LEU A 40 -14.02 -14.50 3.14
C LEU A 40 -13.52 -15.83 2.58
N VAL A 41 -12.31 -15.85 2.03
CA VAL A 41 -11.65 -17.10 1.58
C VAL A 41 -11.45 -18.05 2.75
N GLY A 42 -11.02 -17.55 3.91
CA GLY A 42 -10.87 -18.33 5.14
C GLY A 42 -12.17 -18.98 5.59
N LEU A 43 -13.25 -18.22 5.59
CA LEU A 43 -14.58 -18.71 5.94
C LEU A 43 -15.04 -19.80 4.95
N LEU A 44 -14.80 -19.60 3.65
CA LEU A 44 -15.12 -20.59 2.62
C LEU A 44 -14.35 -21.89 2.84
N ILE A 45 -13.03 -21.82 3.12
CA ILE A 45 -12.23 -23.02 3.41
C ILE A 45 -12.73 -23.70 4.68
N ALA A 46 -13.01 -22.93 5.74
CA ALA A 46 -13.53 -23.49 7.00
C ALA A 46 -14.90 -24.17 6.85
N ALA A 47 -15.73 -23.70 5.91
CA ALA A 47 -17.01 -24.32 5.59
C ALA A 47 -16.88 -25.57 4.71
N LEU A 48 -15.87 -25.63 3.84
CA LEU A 48 -15.67 -26.73 2.89
C LEU A 48 -14.82 -27.88 3.45
N VAL A 49 -14.00 -27.65 4.46
CA VAL A 49 -13.07 -28.65 5.03
C VAL A 49 -13.65 -29.21 6.34
N PRO A 50 -14.20 -30.45 6.35
CA PRO A 50 -14.97 -30.98 7.48
C PRO A 50 -14.14 -31.30 8.72
N SER A 51 -12.84 -31.60 8.56
CA SER A 51 -11.93 -31.86 9.66
C SER A 51 -10.70 -30.97 9.57
N ARG A 52 -10.42 -30.27 10.67
CA ARG A 52 -9.15 -29.55 10.83
C ARG A 52 -8.12 -30.58 11.26
N GLY A 53 -6.96 -30.59 10.61
CA GLY A 53 -5.81 -31.35 11.09
C GLY A 53 -5.41 -30.91 12.50
N ALA A 54 -4.62 -31.73 13.19
CA ALA A 54 -4.08 -31.35 14.50
C ALA A 54 -3.27 -30.05 14.40
N PRO A 55 -3.40 -29.12 15.37
CA PRO A 55 -2.61 -27.89 15.38
C PRO A 55 -1.11 -28.19 15.34
N ASN A 56 -0.38 -27.40 14.55
CA ASN A 56 1.08 -27.52 14.44
C ASN A 56 1.73 -26.16 14.72
N ASP A 57 2.39 -26.06 15.88
CA ASP A 57 3.04 -24.83 16.34
C ASP A 57 4.15 -24.36 15.39
N ILE A 58 4.87 -25.30 14.74
CA ILE A 58 5.94 -24.95 13.80
C ILE A 58 5.35 -24.15 12.62
N VAL A 59 4.21 -24.59 12.09
CA VAL A 59 3.51 -23.86 11.02
C VAL A 59 3.13 -22.46 11.50
N ALA A 60 2.63 -22.33 12.74
CA ALA A 60 2.24 -21.04 13.28
C ALA A 60 3.43 -20.08 13.42
N VAL A 61 4.55 -20.56 13.95
CA VAL A 61 5.78 -19.80 14.11
C VAL A 61 6.36 -19.38 12.76
N VAL A 62 6.39 -20.29 11.77
CA VAL A 62 6.88 -19.96 10.42
C VAL A 62 6.03 -18.88 9.77
N LEU A 63 4.70 -19.00 9.81
CA LEU A 63 3.79 -17.99 9.27
C LEU A 63 3.97 -16.63 9.96
N LEU A 64 4.12 -16.62 11.28
CA LEU A 64 4.37 -15.40 12.04
C LEU A 64 5.73 -14.77 11.70
N ALA A 65 6.78 -15.58 11.58
CA ALA A 65 8.11 -15.12 11.18
C ALA A 65 8.10 -14.52 9.77
N MET A 66 7.41 -15.16 8.83
CA MET A 66 7.21 -14.62 7.48
C MET A 66 6.44 -13.30 7.51
N ALA A 67 5.39 -13.19 8.33
CA ALA A 67 4.62 -11.95 8.48
C ALA A 67 5.49 -10.80 9.02
N LEU A 68 6.31 -11.08 10.05
CA LEU A 68 7.24 -10.12 10.62
C LEU A 68 8.29 -9.68 9.60
N PHE A 69 8.83 -10.60 8.81
CA PHE A 69 9.80 -10.29 7.75
C PHE A 69 9.21 -9.44 6.62
N HIS A 70 7.91 -9.55 6.35
CA HIS A 70 7.23 -8.74 5.34
C HIS A 70 7.11 -7.27 5.73
N LEU A 71 7.06 -6.92 7.02
CA LEU A 71 6.96 -5.53 7.46
C LEU A 71 8.14 -4.65 7.00
N PRO A 72 9.41 -4.99 7.28
CA PRO A 72 10.54 -4.18 6.82
C PRO A 72 10.64 -4.16 5.30
N LEU A 73 10.32 -5.26 4.62
CA LEU A 73 10.30 -5.32 3.16
C LEU A 73 9.25 -4.35 2.57
N GLY A 74 8.02 -4.39 3.09
CA GLY A 74 6.95 -3.49 2.69
C GLY A 74 7.26 -2.03 2.95
N TRP A 75 7.91 -1.74 4.09
CA TRP A 75 8.36 -0.40 4.41
C TRP A 75 9.44 0.11 3.43
N LEU A 76 10.45 -0.71 3.15
CA LEU A 76 11.54 -0.34 2.24
C LEU A 76 11.03 -0.10 0.81
N LEU A 77 10.23 -1.02 0.27
CA LEU A 77 9.66 -0.91 -1.08
C LEU A 77 8.66 0.25 -1.18
N GLY A 78 7.83 0.44 -0.16
CA GLY A 78 6.92 1.57 -0.08
C GLY A 78 7.65 2.91 -0.07
N ARG A 79 8.76 3.01 0.67
CA ARG A 79 9.59 4.23 0.64
C ARG A 79 10.24 4.43 -0.71
N ALA A 80 10.81 3.39 -1.32
CA ALA A 80 11.47 3.51 -2.62
C ALA A 80 10.52 4.02 -3.72
N THR A 81 9.30 3.51 -3.77
CA THR A 81 8.28 3.94 -4.76
C THR A 81 7.82 5.39 -4.54
N VAL A 82 7.70 5.83 -3.29
CA VAL A 82 7.40 7.23 -2.96
C VAL A 82 8.53 8.18 -3.40
N HIS A 83 9.80 7.74 -3.32
CA HIS A 83 10.95 8.59 -3.72
C HIS A 83 11.12 8.72 -5.23
N ALA A 84 10.52 7.84 -6.03
CA ALA A 84 10.55 7.95 -7.49
C ALA A 84 9.84 9.22 -8.02
N GLY A 85 9.05 9.90 -7.18
CA GLY A 85 8.50 11.22 -7.47
C GLY A 85 7.17 11.17 -8.24
N GLY A 86 6.38 12.22 -8.08
CA GLY A 86 5.17 12.45 -8.85
C GLY A 86 3.89 11.79 -8.32
N ARG A 87 2.74 12.34 -8.74
CA ARG A 87 1.41 11.92 -8.29
C ARG A 87 1.08 10.47 -8.63
N GLN A 88 1.45 10.03 -9.83
CA GLN A 88 1.15 8.66 -10.28
C GLN A 88 2.01 7.61 -9.57
N SER A 89 3.29 7.93 -9.27
CA SER A 89 4.15 7.05 -8.47
C SER A 89 3.69 6.96 -7.02
N ALA A 90 3.23 8.08 -6.44
CA ALA A 90 2.64 8.08 -5.11
C ALA A 90 1.40 7.17 -5.05
N LEU A 91 0.49 7.27 -6.04
CA LEU A 91 -0.70 6.42 -6.09
C LEU A 91 -0.35 4.94 -6.25
N SER A 92 0.51 4.59 -7.22
CA SER A 92 0.90 3.20 -7.48
C SER A 92 1.67 2.59 -6.30
N GLY A 93 2.58 3.38 -5.70
CA GLY A 93 3.34 3.00 -4.52
C GLY A 93 2.44 2.72 -3.31
N ILE A 94 1.41 3.54 -3.10
CA ILE A 94 0.44 3.31 -2.01
C ILE A 94 -0.43 2.07 -2.26
N ILE A 95 -0.86 1.83 -3.50
CA ILE A 95 -1.61 0.60 -3.85
C ILE A 95 -0.73 -0.64 -3.61
N ALA A 96 0.52 -0.62 -4.08
CA ALA A 96 1.47 -1.71 -3.89
C ALA A 96 1.76 -1.96 -2.40
N ALA A 97 1.99 -0.88 -1.63
CA ALA A 97 2.20 -0.97 -0.20
C ALA A 97 0.97 -1.52 0.54
N ALA A 98 -0.24 -1.12 0.16
CA ALA A 98 -1.49 -1.64 0.74
C ALA A 98 -1.61 -3.16 0.54
N VAL A 99 -1.34 -3.65 -0.66
CA VAL A 99 -1.34 -5.09 -0.95
C VAL A 99 -0.26 -5.80 -0.14
N LEU A 100 0.97 -5.29 -0.14
CA LEU A 100 2.10 -5.92 0.53
C LEU A 100 1.92 -5.98 2.07
N PHE A 101 1.44 -4.89 2.68
CA PHE A 101 1.13 -4.87 4.11
C PHE A 101 -0.10 -5.71 4.49
N SER A 102 -0.94 -6.10 3.53
CA SER A 102 -2.10 -6.98 3.78
C SER A 102 -1.77 -8.47 3.76
N ILE A 103 -0.57 -8.87 3.31
CA ILE A 103 -0.14 -10.28 3.26
C ILE A 103 -0.29 -11.01 4.62
N PRO A 104 0.04 -10.41 5.78
CA PRO A 104 -0.22 -11.02 7.08
C PRO A 104 -1.67 -11.44 7.33
N ALA A 105 -2.66 -10.80 6.68
CA ALA A 105 -4.06 -11.20 6.81
C ALA A 105 -4.31 -12.59 6.21
N TRP A 106 -3.66 -12.90 5.08
CA TRP A 106 -3.72 -14.24 4.47
C TRP A 106 -3.10 -15.30 5.39
N PHE A 107 -1.97 -14.98 6.03
CA PHE A 107 -1.37 -15.88 7.01
C PHE A 107 -2.24 -16.04 8.25
N GLY A 108 -2.87 -14.96 8.75
CA GLY A 108 -3.81 -15.01 9.86
C GLY A 108 -5.03 -15.88 9.58
N VAL A 109 -5.52 -15.86 8.34
CA VAL A 109 -6.59 -16.75 7.89
C VAL A 109 -6.14 -18.21 7.90
N LEU A 110 -4.94 -18.51 7.43
CA LEU A 110 -4.39 -19.86 7.50
C LEU A 110 -4.27 -20.34 8.96
N LEU A 111 -3.80 -19.48 9.87
CA LEU A 111 -3.76 -19.80 11.31
C LEU A 111 -5.16 -20.11 11.86
N LEU A 112 -6.15 -19.29 11.51
CA LEU A 112 -7.54 -19.46 11.93
C LEU A 112 -8.12 -20.79 11.44
N VAL A 113 -7.96 -21.09 10.15
CA VAL A 113 -8.48 -22.31 9.52
C VAL A 113 -7.77 -23.55 10.05
N SER A 114 -6.47 -23.47 10.33
CA SER A 114 -5.70 -24.55 10.96
C SER A 114 -6.00 -24.76 12.44
N GLY A 115 -6.86 -23.95 13.06
CA GLY A 115 -7.23 -24.09 14.47
C GLY A 115 -6.08 -23.79 15.44
N GLN A 116 -5.19 -22.88 15.06
CA GLN A 116 -4.03 -22.52 15.88
C GLN A 116 -4.45 -21.78 17.16
N GLY A 117 -3.60 -21.85 18.19
CA GLY A 117 -3.88 -21.24 19.49
C GLY A 117 -4.09 -19.72 19.43
N PRO A 118 -4.85 -19.14 20.38
CA PRO A 118 -5.23 -17.73 20.38
C PRO A 118 -4.02 -16.78 20.44
N VAL A 119 -2.90 -17.21 21.04
CA VAL A 119 -1.67 -16.41 21.11
C VAL A 119 -1.13 -16.05 19.71
N TYR A 120 -1.16 -16.99 18.76
CA TYR A 120 -0.69 -16.74 17.40
C TYR A 120 -1.65 -15.85 16.62
N LEU A 121 -2.96 -15.98 16.86
CA LEU A 121 -3.97 -15.12 16.24
C LEU A 121 -3.81 -13.67 16.73
N VAL A 122 -3.60 -13.47 18.03
CA VAL A 122 -3.34 -12.14 18.61
C VAL A 122 -2.03 -11.56 18.08
N ALA A 123 -0.96 -12.36 18.02
CA ALA A 123 0.32 -11.92 17.46
C ALA A 123 0.17 -11.51 15.98
N MET A 124 -0.55 -12.28 15.17
CA MET A 124 -0.79 -11.95 13.77
C MET A 124 -1.65 -10.69 13.60
N ALA A 125 -2.68 -10.52 14.44
CA ALA A 125 -3.49 -9.31 14.47
C ALA A 125 -2.65 -8.07 14.83
N ALA A 126 -1.69 -8.20 15.75
CA ALA A 126 -0.75 -7.13 16.07
C ALA A 126 0.16 -6.80 14.87
N VAL A 127 0.70 -7.81 14.18
CA VAL A 127 1.51 -7.60 12.96
C VAL A 127 0.71 -6.89 11.86
N LEU A 128 -0.54 -7.29 11.65
CA LEU A 128 -1.43 -6.66 10.67
C LEU A 128 -1.74 -5.20 11.06
N SER A 129 -1.93 -4.93 12.35
CA SER A 129 -2.15 -3.58 12.88
C SER A 129 -0.93 -2.68 12.67
N ILE A 130 0.28 -3.22 12.86
CA ILE A 130 1.54 -2.51 12.55
C ILE A 130 1.61 -2.21 11.05
N GLY A 131 1.30 -3.18 10.19
CA GLY A 131 1.23 -2.98 8.74
C GLY A 131 0.28 -1.85 8.33
N TYR A 132 -0.91 -1.81 8.95
CA TYR A 132 -1.88 -0.72 8.78
C TYR A 132 -1.29 0.65 9.14
N VAL A 133 -0.69 0.77 10.33
CA VAL A 133 -0.09 2.03 10.80
C VAL A 133 1.05 2.47 9.88
N LEU A 134 1.94 1.54 9.49
CA LEU A 134 3.06 1.84 8.59
C LEU A 134 2.58 2.35 7.23
N GLY A 135 1.58 1.70 6.63
CA GLY A 135 1.01 2.16 5.38
C GLY A 135 0.30 3.52 5.52
N PHE A 136 -0.40 3.75 6.63
CA PHE A 136 -0.99 5.05 6.92
C PHE A 136 0.05 6.16 7.04
N LEU A 137 1.20 5.91 7.70
CA LEU A 137 2.32 6.85 7.75
C LEU A 137 2.92 7.10 6.36
N LEU A 138 3.03 6.06 5.53
CA LEU A 138 3.56 6.15 4.18
C LEU A 138 2.70 7.06 3.29
N THR A 139 1.36 7.05 3.45
CA THR A 139 0.47 7.97 2.71
C THR A 139 0.79 9.44 2.98
N GLY A 140 1.20 9.79 4.20
CA GLY A 140 1.61 11.16 4.54
C GLY A 140 2.92 11.57 3.87
N ALA A 141 3.88 10.64 3.76
CA ALA A 141 5.12 10.88 3.02
C ALA A 141 4.83 11.01 1.50
N ALA A 142 4.01 10.13 0.96
CA ALA A 142 3.60 10.14 -0.45
C ALA A 142 2.84 11.42 -0.82
N ALA A 143 1.97 11.91 0.06
CA ALA A 143 1.22 13.15 -0.16
C ALA A 143 2.14 14.37 -0.30
N ARG A 144 3.21 14.46 0.52
CA ARG A 144 4.18 15.55 0.41
C ARG A 144 4.91 15.54 -0.94
N VAL A 145 5.28 14.35 -1.43
CA VAL A 145 5.91 14.19 -2.75
C VAL A 145 4.93 14.55 -3.86
N ALA A 146 3.68 14.11 -3.75
CA ALA A 146 2.63 14.38 -4.72
C ALA A 146 2.26 15.87 -4.80
N ALA A 147 2.30 16.59 -3.68
CA ALA A 147 2.04 18.03 -3.63
C ALA A 147 3.22 18.88 -4.16
N ALA A 148 4.44 18.36 -4.07
CA ALA A 148 5.64 18.99 -4.62
C ALA A 148 5.81 18.76 -6.14
N ASP A 149 4.94 17.95 -6.75
CA ASP A 149 4.94 17.63 -8.17
C ASP A 149 4.40 18.81 -8.99
N THR A 150 5.24 19.80 -9.24
CA THR A 150 4.99 20.84 -10.23
C THR A 150 5.10 20.23 -11.62
N THR A 151 4.00 20.23 -12.38
CA THR A 151 3.91 19.67 -13.73
C THR A 151 5.11 20.11 -14.59
N PRO A 152 5.72 19.24 -15.42
CA PRO A 152 6.86 19.55 -16.32
C PRO A 152 6.61 20.58 -17.44
N GLY A 153 5.74 21.57 -17.23
CA GLY A 153 5.53 22.72 -18.11
C GLY A 153 5.69 24.08 -17.41
N ASP A 154 5.90 24.11 -16.09
CA ASP A 154 6.10 25.33 -15.31
C ASP A 154 7.59 25.69 -15.10
N ASP A 155 8.54 24.99 -15.72
CA ASP A 155 9.95 25.41 -15.71
C ASP A 155 10.09 26.64 -16.63
N PRO A 156 10.35 27.87 -16.10
CA PRO A 156 10.49 29.08 -16.91
C PRO A 156 11.65 28.98 -17.92
N ARG A 157 12.52 27.97 -17.78
CA ARG A 157 13.66 27.72 -18.67
C ARG A 157 13.30 27.01 -19.96
N GLN A 158 12.15 26.34 -20.06
CA GLN A 158 11.71 25.68 -21.29
C GLN A 158 10.95 26.61 -22.25
N GLY A 159 10.58 27.81 -21.80
CA GLY A 159 9.92 28.84 -22.61
C GLY A 159 10.88 29.86 -23.25
N ALA A 160 12.20 29.71 -23.10
CA ALA A 160 13.14 30.56 -23.81
C ALA A 160 13.18 30.09 -25.29
N PRO A 161 12.67 30.87 -26.26
CA PRO A 161 12.84 30.53 -27.66
C PRO A 161 14.34 30.36 -27.93
N ALA A 162 14.69 29.24 -28.57
CA ALA A 162 16.05 29.02 -29.03
C ALA A 162 16.46 30.26 -29.86
N PRO A 163 17.57 30.94 -29.52
CA PRO A 163 17.99 32.12 -30.28
C PRO A 163 18.18 31.71 -31.74
N ASP A 164 17.47 32.42 -32.60
CA ASP A 164 17.35 32.17 -34.03
C ASP A 164 18.72 31.86 -34.64
N GLN A 165 18.85 30.67 -35.23
CA GLN A 165 19.96 30.31 -36.12
C GLN A 165 19.80 30.97 -37.51
N GLU A 166 19.24 32.18 -37.58
CA GLU A 166 19.26 33.05 -38.76
C GLU A 166 20.56 33.86 -38.80
N SER A 167 21.71 33.21 -38.94
CA SER A 167 22.95 33.86 -39.43
C SER A 167 24.05 32.83 -39.67
N ARG A 168 23.83 31.94 -40.64
CA ARG A 168 24.93 31.27 -41.36
C ARG A 168 24.52 31.07 -42.82
N SER A 169 24.49 32.18 -43.55
CA SER A 169 24.75 32.23 -44.99
C SER A 169 26.24 32.44 -45.25
#